data_AF-A0A9D6TLB6-F1
#
_entry.id   AF-A0A9D6TLB6-F1
#
_cell.length_a   1.000
_cell.length_b   1.000
_cell.length_c   1.000
_cell.angle_alpha   90.00
_cell.angle_beta   90.00
_cell.angle_gamma   90.00
#
_symmetry.space_group_name_H-M   'P 1'
#
loop_
_entity.id
_entity.type
_entity.pdbx_description
1 polymer ?
#
loop_
_entity_poly.entity_id
_entity_poly.type
_entity_poly.pdbx_seq_one_letter_code
_entity_poly.pdbx_strand_id
1 'polypeptide(L)'
;MHPIANRLAHRVTGCIASCLAGVGLVAGQTSVSPDRVTFYTEPNFRGDALTVEAGASIATLDSVKRPDRRPWTFGISSVRVEGAARATVYSAPGFRGDRIEIGASIADLYAVPRSDDSGASWDRSIVSVVVTGPRPMAPAPPPVRYEQPPTTVYVVPSPGPPPVVRQVRPLYNSRTADLVIDRAYRDVLGRGADPDGLRHYREKLLREGWTERLMIEDLQQSREARAINPDEAIARAYREVLGREPDPNGLNHYRQQWRKGWTQGQIREDLRRSSEGREASIRPTIARVYRELLGREVDPGGYATYEKLMREKGWGERELRQAIMAGDEYRKLRGRR
;
A
#
# COMPACT_ATOMS: atom_id res chain seq x y z
N MET A 1 35.08 -72.88 50.26
CA MET A 1 35.88 -72.19 51.29
C MET A 1 35.21 -70.87 51.64
N HIS A 2 34.84 -70.67 52.91
CA HIS A 2 34.77 -69.33 53.53
C HIS A 2 36.23 -68.86 53.80
N PRO A 3 36.54 -67.58 54.17
CA PRO A 3 35.65 -66.56 54.75
C PRO A 3 35.87 -65.07 54.34
N ILE A 4 34.91 -64.20 54.75
CA ILE A 4 35.05 -62.87 55.41
C ILE A 4 35.93 -61.79 54.71
N ALA A 5 35.34 -60.74 54.10
CA ALA A 5 34.86 -59.45 54.68
C ALA A 5 35.99 -58.45 55.05
N ASN A 6 35.89 -57.15 54.76
CA ASN A 6 35.20 -56.07 55.48
C ASN A 6 35.74 -54.73 54.87
N ARG A 7 35.19 -53.50 54.96
CA ARG A 7 34.01 -52.90 55.63
C ARG A 7 33.88 -51.43 55.15
N LEU A 8 32.66 -50.86 55.17
CA LEU A 8 32.33 -49.42 55.37
C LEU A 8 32.91 -48.39 54.35
N ALA A 9 32.30 -47.24 54.01
CA ALA A 9 31.03 -46.55 54.30
C ALA A 9 30.87 -45.41 53.24
N HIS A 10 29.73 -44.77 52.95
CA HIS A 10 28.33 -44.84 53.43
C HIS A 10 27.37 -44.70 52.22
N ARG A 11 26.26 -45.45 52.16
CA ARG A 11 24.85 -45.02 52.44
C ARG A 11 24.35 -43.80 51.64
N VAL A 12 23.47 -44.02 50.63
CA VAL A 12 21.98 -43.92 50.69
C VAL A 12 21.52 -42.50 50.30
N THR A 13 20.67 -42.24 49.29
CA THR A 13 19.41 -42.87 48.82
C THR A 13 19.33 -42.66 47.28
N GLY A 14 18.77 -43.48 46.38
CA GLY A 14 17.46 -44.15 46.36
C GLY A 14 16.34 -43.14 46.01
N CYS A 15 15.41 -43.34 45.06
CA CYS A 15 15.16 -44.44 44.12
C CYS A 15 14.48 -43.92 42.81
N ILE A 16 14.73 -44.67 41.73
CA ILE A 16 13.79 -45.14 40.70
C ILE A 16 12.31 -44.73 40.87
N ALA A 17 11.71 -44.11 39.83
CA ALA A 17 10.45 -44.54 39.21
C ALA A 17 10.18 -43.81 37.88
N SER A 18 9.75 -44.55 36.85
CA SER A 18 9.33 -44.02 35.56
C SER A 18 7.89 -43.48 35.61
N CYS A 19 7.57 -42.45 34.82
CA CYS A 19 6.18 -42.14 34.44
C CYS A 19 6.11 -41.49 33.06
N LEU A 20 5.01 -41.79 32.35
CA LEU A 20 4.67 -41.27 31.03
C LEU A 20 4.09 -39.84 31.08
N ALA A 21 3.96 -39.26 29.88
CA ALA A 21 3.08 -38.17 29.45
C ALA A 21 3.72 -36.79 29.23
N GLY A 22 3.34 -36.16 28.12
CA GLY A 22 3.71 -34.77 27.80
C GLY A 22 4.22 -34.52 26.38
N VAL A 23 3.46 -34.87 25.34
CA VAL A 23 3.62 -34.15 24.04
C VAL A 23 3.04 -32.76 24.24
N GLY A 24 3.87 -31.85 24.74
CA GLY A 24 3.53 -30.44 24.89
C GLY A 24 3.45 -29.78 23.53
N LEU A 25 2.23 -29.52 23.05
CA LEU A 25 1.99 -28.73 21.85
C LEU A 25 2.35 -27.27 22.14
N VAL A 26 3.61 -26.88 21.94
CA VAL A 26 4.02 -25.48 21.99
C VAL A 26 3.50 -24.80 20.73
N ALA A 27 2.27 -24.28 20.81
CA ALA A 27 1.72 -23.38 19.82
C ALA A 27 2.55 -22.10 19.81
N GLY A 28 3.53 -22.03 18.90
CA GLY A 28 4.32 -20.84 18.66
C GLY A 28 3.44 -19.72 18.13
N GLN A 29 2.88 -18.92 19.04
CA GLN A 29 2.35 -17.61 18.67
C GLN A 29 3.51 -16.77 18.16
N THR A 30 3.58 -16.59 16.84
CA THR A 30 4.50 -15.65 16.21
C THR A 30 4.13 -14.25 16.70
N SER A 31 4.84 -13.78 17.72
CA SER A 31 4.71 -12.43 18.25
C SER A 31 5.11 -11.45 17.16
N VAL A 32 4.12 -10.82 16.52
CA VAL A 32 4.34 -9.74 15.57
C VAL A 32 5.17 -8.65 16.23
N SER A 33 6.23 -8.20 15.56
CA SER A 33 7.15 -7.19 16.09
C SER A 33 6.39 -5.94 16.55
N PRO A 34 6.71 -5.37 17.73
CA PRO A 34 6.18 -4.07 18.12
C PRO A 34 6.68 -2.96 17.18
N ASP A 35 7.88 -3.14 16.61
CA ASP A 35 8.50 -2.26 15.63
C ASP A 35 8.10 -2.70 14.22
N ARG A 36 7.21 -1.94 13.58
CA ARG A 36 6.69 -2.22 12.24
C ARG A 36 6.16 -0.97 11.56
N VAL A 37 5.99 -1.03 10.24
CA VAL A 37 5.34 0.01 9.44
C VAL A 37 4.22 -0.60 8.62
N THR A 38 3.02 -0.02 8.70
CA THR A 38 1.85 -0.46 7.96
C THR A 38 1.49 0.56 6.87
N PHE A 39 1.49 0.11 5.63
CA PHE A 39 1.14 0.88 4.43
C PHE A 39 -0.33 0.66 4.08
N TYR A 40 -1.03 1.72 3.70
CA TYR A 40 -2.47 1.73 3.49
C TYR A 40 -2.82 2.24 2.09
N THR A 41 -3.87 1.69 1.47
CA THR A 41 -4.26 2.10 0.11
C THR A 41 -5.11 3.38 0.02
N GLU A 42 -5.51 3.92 1.16
CA GLU A 42 -6.27 5.16 1.26
C GLU A 42 -5.62 6.09 2.30
N PRO A 43 -5.89 7.42 2.24
CA PRO A 43 -5.54 8.34 3.32
C PRO A 43 -6.15 7.94 4.67
N ASN A 44 -5.61 8.50 5.76
CA ASN A 44 -6.06 8.32 7.14
C ASN A 44 -6.07 6.87 7.63
N PHE A 45 -5.12 6.04 7.15
CA PHE A 45 -4.91 4.65 7.55
C PHE A 45 -6.10 3.72 7.21
N ARG A 46 -6.65 3.89 6.00
CA ARG A 46 -7.84 3.18 5.48
C ARG A 46 -7.53 2.30 4.27
N GLY A 47 -8.55 1.57 3.79
CA GLY A 47 -8.40 0.60 2.70
C GLY A 47 -7.66 -0.67 3.11
N ASP A 48 -7.03 -1.33 2.13
CA ASP A 48 -6.16 -2.50 2.35
C ASP A 48 -4.92 -2.07 3.16
N ALA A 49 -4.34 -3.01 3.92
CA ALA A 49 -3.15 -2.80 4.75
C ALA A 49 -2.04 -3.82 4.43
N LEU A 50 -0.80 -3.35 4.31
CA LEU A 50 0.42 -4.15 4.20
C LEU A 50 1.35 -3.79 5.35
N THR A 51 1.56 -4.73 6.26
CA THR A 51 2.43 -4.56 7.43
C THR A 51 3.80 -5.15 7.15
N VAL A 52 4.85 -4.34 7.33
CA VAL A 52 6.24 -4.70 7.11
C VAL A 52 6.99 -4.51 8.44
N GLU A 53 7.54 -5.59 8.97
CA GLU A 53 8.24 -5.58 10.26
C GLU A 53 9.63 -4.94 10.15
N ALA A 54 10.15 -4.44 11.28
CA ALA A 54 11.54 -4.05 11.41
C ALA A 54 12.51 -5.16 10.96
N GLY A 55 13.46 -4.80 10.09
CA GLY A 55 14.41 -5.73 9.46
C GLY A 55 13.97 -6.23 8.09
N ALA A 56 12.68 -6.17 7.75
CA ALA A 56 12.19 -6.60 6.45
C ALA A 56 12.45 -5.54 5.36
N SER A 57 12.65 -6.03 4.13
CA SER A 57 12.74 -5.18 2.94
C SER A 57 12.02 -5.81 1.76
N ILE A 58 11.41 -4.98 0.91
CA ILE A 58 10.65 -5.39 -0.27
C ILE A 58 11.23 -4.64 -1.47
N ALA A 59 12.02 -5.36 -2.28
CA ALA A 59 12.70 -4.79 -3.45
C ALA A 59 11.73 -4.40 -4.59
N THR A 60 10.52 -4.95 -4.65
CA THR A 60 9.44 -4.44 -5.52
C THR A 60 8.07 -4.79 -4.95
N LEU A 61 7.15 -3.82 -4.92
CA LEU A 61 5.76 -4.01 -4.49
C LEU A 61 4.87 -4.62 -5.59
N ASP A 62 5.39 -4.89 -6.80
CA ASP A 62 4.58 -5.50 -7.87
C ASP A 62 4.34 -6.98 -7.58
N SER A 63 5.32 -7.69 -7.03
CA SER A 63 5.15 -9.10 -6.60
C SER A 63 4.16 -9.25 -5.44
N VAL A 64 3.95 -8.22 -4.62
CA VAL A 64 3.00 -8.26 -3.51
C VAL A 64 1.61 -7.91 -4.04
N LYS A 65 0.64 -8.82 -3.85
CA LYS A 65 -0.74 -8.64 -4.34
C LYS A 65 -1.71 -8.30 -3.21
N ARG A 66 -2.68 -7.45 -3.52
CA ARG A 66 -3.84 -7.12 -2.69
C ARG A 66 -4.91 -8.21 -2.78
N PRO A 67 -5.94 -8.22 -1.90
CA PRO A 67 -7.05 -9.18 -1.96
C PRO A 67 -7.76 -9.19 -3.32
N ASP A 68 -7.82 -8.05 -4.01
CA ASP A 68 -8.37 -7.88 -5.37
C ASP A 68 -7.42 -8.34 -6.50
N ARG A 69 -6.29 -8.96 -6.15
CA ARG A 69 -5.19 -9.42 -7.02
C ARG A 69 -4.40 -8.31 -7.73
N ARG A 70 -4.67 -7.03 -7.49
CA ARG A 70 -3.85 -5.93 -8.02
C ARG A 70 -2.50 -5.86 -7.27
N PRO A 71 -1.43 -5.35 -7.89
CA PRO A 71 -0.17 -5.08 -7.17
C PRO A 71 -0.36 -4.02 -6.07
N TRP A 72 0.57 -4.02 -5.11
CA TRP A 72 0.73 -2.95 -4.12
C TRP A 72 1.48 -1.74 -4.67
N THR A 73 2.28 -1.91 -5.73
CA THR A 73 2.86 -0.79 -6.50
C THR A 73 1.74 0.17 -6.93
N PHE A 74 1.96 1.46 -6.69
CA PHE A 74 0.98 2.53 -6.92
C PHE A 74 -0.34 2.40 -6.14
N GLY A 75 -0.37 1.57 -5.09
CA GLY A 75 -1.53 1.42 -4.22
C GLY A 75 -1.54 2.35 -3.02
N ILE A 76 -0.37 2.77 -2.52
CA ILE A 76 -0.19 3.30 -1.15
C ILE A 76 -0.48 4.81 -1.07
N SER A 77 -1.30 5.22 -0.09
CA SER A 77 -1.71 6.61 0.16
C SER A 77 -1.52 7.09 1.61
N SER A 78 -1.32 6.20 2.59
CA SER A 78 -0.91 6.59 3.95
C SER A 78 -0.04 5.53 4.64
N VAL A 79 0.68 5.92 5.68
CA VAL A 79 1.71 5.09 6.34
C VAL A 79 1.65 5.25 7.85
N ARG A 80 1.34 4.18 8.59
CA ARG A 80 1.42 4.16 10.05
C ARG A 80 2.75 3.56 10.48
N VAL A 81 3.48 4.26 11.34
CA VAL A 81 4.69 3.77 11.99
C VAL A 81 4.34 3.38 13.43
N GLU A 82 4.77 2.19 13.84
CA GLU A 82 4.51 1.62 15.17
C GLU A 82 5.85 1.19 15.82
N GLY A 83 5.95 1.38 17.14
CA GLY A 83 7.20 1.19 17.87
C GLY A 83 8.26 2.23 17.49
N ALA A 84 9.52 1.81 17.46
CA ALA A 84 10.68 2.60 17.04
C ALA A 84 11.13 2.28 15.60
N ALA A 85 10.25 1.70 14.79
CA ALA A 85 10.52 1.43 13.39
C ALA A 85 10.67 2.71 12.55
N ARG A 86 11.40 2.62 11.44
CA ARG A 86 11.43 3.63 10.37
C ARG A 86 11.38 2.95 9.01
N ALA A 87 10.64 3.53 8.07
CA ALA A 87 10.62 3.06 6.69
C ALA A 87 11.40 4.03 5.78
N THR A 88 12.40 3.52 5.05
CA THR A 88 12.92 4.22 3.88
C THR A 88 12.16 3.72 2.65
N VAL A 89 11.44 4.62 1.99
CA VAL A 89 10.62 4.29 0.81
C VAL A 89 11.19 4.94 -0.45
N TYR A 90 10.95 4.30 -1.58
CA TYR A 90 11.64 4.57 -2.84
C TYR A 90 10.67 4.58 -4.03
N SER A 91 10.87 5.50 -4.99
CA SER A 91 10.02 5.61 -6.19
C SER A 91 10.34 4.63 -7.32
N ALA A 92 11.42 3.86 -7.21
CA ALA A 92 11.78 2.81 -8.16
C ALA A 92 12.04 1.47 -7.44
N PRO A 93 11.94 0.32 -8.14
CA PRO A 93 12.27 -0.98 -7.57
C PRO A 93 13.78 -1.09 -7.31
N GLY A 94 14.14 -1.93 -6.33
CA GLY A 94 15.51 -2.16 -5.88
C GLY A 94 16.12 -0.96 -5.14
N PHE A 95 15.32 -0.24 -4.35
CA PHE A 95 15.77 0.83 -3.43
C PHE A 95 16.42 2.02 -4.14
N ARG A 96 15.75 2.55 -5.18
CA ARG A 96 16.27 3.59 -6.10
C ARG A 96 15.21 4.63 -6.44
N GLY A 97 15.62 5.62 -7.24
CA GLY A 97 14.79 6.78 -7.57
C GLY A 97 14.85 7.80 -6.44
N ASP A 98 13.79 8.59 -6.32
CA ASP A 98 13.62 9.47 -5.17
C ASP A 98 13.43 8.62 -3.91
N ARG A 99 13.79 9.18 -2.75
CA ARG A 99 13.68 8.51 -1.46
C ARG A 99 13.18 9.45 -0.36
N ILE A 100 12.47 8.91 0.61
CA ILE A 100 12.14 9.60 1.87
C ILE A 100 12.25 8.62 3.04
N GLU A 101 12.69 9.12 4.20
CA GLU A 101 12.69 8.38 5.47
C GLU A 101 11.44 8.77 6.25
N ILE A 102 10.60 7.79 6.56
CA ILE A 102 9.35 7.91 7.30
C ILE A 102 9.60 7.38 8.71
N GLY A 103 9.90 8.28 9.64
CA GLY A 103 10.07 7.99 11.07
C GLY A 103 8.84 8.28 11.93
N ALA A 104 7.74 8.77 11.32
CA ALA A 104 6.48 9.08 12.00
C ALA A 104 5.29 8.70 11.09
N SER A 105 4.11 8.51 11.67
CA SER A 105 2.91 8.18 10.89
C SER A 105 2.47 9.34 9.99
N ILE A 106 2.30 9.08 8.70
CA ILE A 106 1.85 10.04 7.69
C ILE A 106 0.41 9.68 7.29
N ALA A 107 -0.54 10.53 7.67
CA ALA A 107 -1.97 10.32 7.39
C ALA A 107 -2.32 10.52 5.91
N ASP A 108 -1.59 11.33 5.14
CA ASP A 108 -1.80 11.47 3.70
C ASP A 108 -0.48 11.74 2.98
N LEU A 109 -0.05 10.81 2.13
CA LEU A 109 1.18 10.95 1.32
C LEU A 109 1.06 11.99 0.20
N TYR A 110 -0.16 12.45 -0.13
CA TYR A 110 -0.35 13.49 -1.15
C TYR A 110 0.14 14.85 -0.70
N ALA A 111 0.07 15.13 0.61
CA ALA A 111 0.63 16.32 1.23
C ALA A 111 2.17 16.29 1.32
N VAL A 112 2.81 15.17 0.96
CA VAL A 112 4.27 14.99 1.03
C VAL A 112 4.84 15.10 -0.40
N PRO A 113 5.51 16.20 -0.75
CA PRO A 113 6.07 16.37 -2.09
C PRO A 113 7.20 15.37 -2.36
N ARG A 114 7.35 15.00 -3.64
CA ARG A 114 8.40 14.13 -4.16
C ARG A 114 9.30 14.97 -5.06
N SER A 115 10.38 15.50 -4.48
CA SER A 115 11.25 16.54 -5.04
C SER A 115 10.58 17.91 -5.23
N ASP A 116 11.40 18.94 -5.40
CA ASP A 116 11.03 20.32 -5.08
C ASP A 116 10.25 21.03 -6.20
N ASP A 117 10.36 20.57 -7.45
CA ASP A 117 9.89 21.31 -8.65
C ASP A 117 8.79 20.63 -9.50
N SER A 118 8.47 19.35 -9.27
CA SER A 118 7.58 18.59 -10.19
C SER A 118 6.11 18.54 -9.78
N GLY A 119 5.76 19.06 -8.59
CA GLY A 119 4.41 18.95 -8.01
C GLY A 119 3.95 17.50 -7.77
N ALA A 120 4.82 16.51 -8.00
CA ALA A 120 4.56 15.11 -7.70
C ALA A 120 4.57 14.92 -6.18
N SER A 121 3.74 14.00 -5.69
CA SER A 121 3.70 13.63 -4.27
C SER A 121 4.08 12.17 -4.07
N TRP A 122 4.28 11.79 -2.80
CA TRP A 122 4.53 10.39 -2.45
C TRP A 122 3.29 9.51 -2.57
N ASP A 123 2.10 10.10 -2.75
CA ASP A 123 0.87 9.36 -3.00
C ASP A 123 0.99 8.46 -4.22
N ARG A 124 0.73 7.17 -4.01
CA ARG A 124 0.87 6.11 -5.00
C ARG A 124 2.25 6.11 -5.69
N SER A 125 3.29 6.71 -5.12
CA SER A 125 4.63 6.76 -5.73
C SER A 125 5.60 5.75 -5.14
N ILE A 126 5.21 5.00 -4.10
CA ILE A 126 6.07 4.01 -3.45
C ILE A 126 6.11 2.71 -4.27
N VAL A 127 7.33 2.26 -4.59
CA VAL A 127 7.58 1.04 -5.40
C VAL A 127 8.49 0.03 -4.69
N SER A 128 9.39 0.47 -3.82
CA SER A 128 10.15 -0.40 -2.91
C SER A 128 10.34 0.22 -1.52
N VAL A 129 10.57 -0.63 -0.52
CA VAL A 129 10.63 -0.23 0.91
C VAL A 129 11.69 -1.04 1.67
N VAL A 130 12.41 -0.36 2.56
CA VAL A 130 13.22 -0.97 3.63
C VAL A 130 12.63 -0.51 4.96
N VAL A 131 12.32 -1.43 5.87
CA VAL A 131 11.91 -1.08 7.25
C VAL A 131 13.02 -1.47 8.21
N THR A 132 13.47 -0.50 9.00
CA THR A 132 14.52 -0.67 10.01
C THR A 132 13.89 -0.54 11.39
N GLY A 133 14.32 -1.37 12.34
CA GLY A 133 14.01 -1.18 13.75
C GLY A 133 14.87 -0.10 14.39
N PRO A 134 14.75 0.12 15.72
CA PRO A 134 15.65 1.00 16.44
C PRO A 134 17.10 0.58 16.22
N ARG A 135 17.97 1.54 15.92
CA ARG A 135 19.42 1.39 16.09
C ARG A 135 19.66 0.96 17.55
N PRO A 136 20.52 -0.03 17.85
CA PRO A 136 20.68 -0.55 19.21
C PRO A 136 21.03 0.58 20.18
N MET A 137 20.06 0.90 21.03
CA MET A 137 20.15 1.84 22.14
C MET A 137 19.45 1.17 23.33
N ALA A 138 19.90 1.50 24.55
CA ALA A 138 19.62 0.74 25.77
C ALA A 138 18.13 0.39 26.00
N PRO A 139 17.81 -0.75 26.65
CA PRO A 139 16.45 -1.29 26.72
C PRO A 139 15.46 -0.34 27.40
N ALA A 140 14.28 -0.23 26.79
CA ALA A 140 13.15 0.59 27.23
C ALA A 140 12.09 -0.28 27.97
N PRO A 141 11.15 0.31 28.75
CA PRO A 141 10.33 -0.40 29.74
C PRO A 141 9.21 -1.29 29.13
N PRO A 142 8.58 -2.18 29.94
CA PRO A 142 7.66 -3.21 29.45
C PRO A 142 6.34 -2.67 28.83
N PRO A 143 5.67 -3.48 27.98
CA PRO A 143 4.61 -3.01 27.08
C PRO A 143 3.24 -2.81 27.75
N VAL A 144 2.48 -1.88 27.19
CA VAL A 144 1.04 -1.67 27.48
C VAL A 144 0.19 -2.69 26.69
N ARG A 145 -0.97 -3.07 27.24
CA ARG A 145 -1.93 -4.00 26.59
C ARG A 145 -2.46 -3.44 25.27
N TYR A 146 -2.51 -4.27 24.22
CA TYR A 146 -3.12 -3.94 22.94
C TYR A 146 -4.63 -4.24 22.93
N GLU A 147 -5.40 -3.32 22.35
CA GLU A 147 -6.77 -3.58 21.92
C GLU A 147 -6.80 -4.25 20.52
N GLN A 148 -7.92 -4.93 20.25
CA GLN A 148 -8.20 -5.92 19.20
C GLN A 148 -7.47 -5.81 17.83
N PRO A 149 -7.01 -6.95 17.25
CA PRO A 149 -6.25 -6.97 15.99
C PRO A 149 -7.13 -6.93 14.71
N PRO A 150 -6.59 -6.44 13.58
CA PRO A 150 -7.29 -6.42 12.28
C PRO A 150 -7.33 -7.79 11.59
N THR A 151 -8.40 -8.05 10.83
CA THR A 151 -8.83 -9.38 10.39
C THR A 151 -8.11 -9.98 9.16
N THR A 152 -7.13 -9.29 8.56
CA THR A 152 -6.21 -9.88 7.55
C THR A 152 -4.91 -9.08 7.53
N VAL A 153 -3.79 -9.73 7.85
CA VAL A 153 -2.46 -9.11 7.86
C VAL A 153 -1.52 -9.97 7.01
N TYR A 154 -0.97 -9.40 5.94
CA TYR A 154 0.16 -9.99 5.22
C TYR A 154 1.44 -9.61 5.96
N VAL A 155 1.94 -10.51 6.82
CA VAL A 155 3.24 -10.36 7.48
C VAL A 155 4.33 -10.85 6.52
N VAL A 156 5.27 -9.98 6.17
CA VAL A 156 6.49 -10.36 5.45
C VAL A 156 7.58 -10.65 6.50
N PRO A 157 7.97 -11.91 6.74
CA PRO A 157 9.00 -12.24 7.73
C PRO A 157 10.37 -11.74 7.27
N SER A 158 11.24 -11.40 8.23
CA SER A 158 12.59 -10.89 7.98
C SER A 158 13.43 -11.84 7.09
N PRO A 159 13.96 -11.37 5.94
CA PRO A 159 15.04 -12.05 5.24
C PRO A 159 16.38 -11.80 5.96
N GLY A 160 17.37 -12.66 5.67
CA GLY A 160 18.71 -12.62 6.28
C GLY A 160 19.53 -11.34 5.99
N PRO A 161 20.75 -11.23 6.55
CA PRO A 161 21.53 -9.99 6.59
C PRO A 161 21.74 -9.34 5.21
N PRO A 162 21.71 -8.00 5.13
CA PRO A 162 21.66 -7.30 3.86
C PRO A 162 22.94 -7.51 3.04
N PRO A 163 22.83 -7.71 1.70
CA PRO A 163 23.99 -7.74 0.84
C PRO A 163 24.69 -6.39 0.82
N VAL A 164 26.02 -6.40 0.73
CA VAL A 164 26.85 -5.19 0.57
C VAL A 164 26.37 -4.42 -0.67
N VAL A 165 25.97 -3.15 -0.48
CA VAL A 165 25.37 -2.32 -1.53
C VAL A 165 26.42 -1.87 -2.53
N ARG A 166 26.76 -2.78 -3.46
CA ARG A 166 27.40 -2.42 -4.74
C ARG A 166 26.33 -1.72 -5.59
N GLN A 167 26.64 -0.57 -6.19
CA GLN A 167 25.68 0.14 -7.04
C GLN A 167 25.37 -0.69 -8.29
N VAL A 168 24.17 -1.29 -8.34
CA VAL A 168 23.68 -2.05 -9.51
C VAL A 168 22.54 -1.27 -10.17
N ARG A 169 22.61 -1.19 -11.50
CA ARG A 169 21.70 -0.46 -12.42
C ARG A 169 20.21 -0.68 -12.11
N PRO A 170 19.32 0.31 -12.37
CA PRO A 170 17.85 0.19 -12.31
C PRO A 170 17.23 -1.04 -12.99
N LEU A 171 17.28 -2.18 -12.31
CA LEU A 171 16.47 -3.36 -12.61
C LEU A 171 15.01 -3.09 -12.21
N TYR A 172 14.32 -2.24 -12.99
CA TYR A 172 12.91 -2.52 -13.22
C TYR A 172 12.84 -3.93 -13.85
N ASN A 173 11.89 -4.76 -13.43
CA ASN A 173 11.52 -5.91 -14.25
C ASN A 173 10.59 -5.40 -15.38
N SER A 174 10.46 -6.13 -16.49
CA SER A 174 9.67 -5.65 -17.65
C SER A 174 8.24 -5.28 -17.26
N ARG A 175 7.62 -6.03 -16.34
CA ARG A 175 6.24 -5.80 -15.89
C ARG A 175 6.11 -4.50 -15.08
N THR A 176 7.05 -4.23 -14.18
CA THR A 176 7.08 -2.98 -13.42
C THR A 176 7.39 -1.79 -14.33
N ALA A 177 8.30 -1.93 -15.30
CA ALA A 177 8.54 -0.91 -16.32
C ALA A 177 7.26 -0.60 -17.11
N ASP A 178 6.55 -1.61 -17.60
CA ASP A 178 5.30 -1.44 -18.35
C ASP A 178 4.23 -0.71 -17.53
N LEU A 179 4.05 -1.10 -16.25
CA LEU A 179 3.11 -0.43 -15.34
C LEU A 179 3.47 1.04 -15.08
N VAL A 180 4.76 1.35 -14.95
CA VAL A 180 5.28 2.73 -14.80
C VAL A 180 5.00 3.56 -16.05
N ILE A 181 5.31 3.01 -17.23
CA ILE A 181 5.10 3.70 -18.53
C ILE A 181 3.61 3.93 -18.77
N ASP A 182 2.77 2.90 -18.65
CA ASP A 182 1.32 3.00 -18.84
C ASP A 182 0.68 4.00 -17.87
N ARG A 183 1.19 4.10 -16.64
CA ARG A 183 0.74 5.13 -15.70
C ARG A 183 1.15 6.51 -16.18
N ALA A 184 2.42 6.73 -16.53
CA ALA A 184 2.89 8.04 -16.98
C ALA A 184 2.17 8.52 -18.25
N TYR A 185 1.88 7.62 -19.20
CA TYR A 185 1.04 7.92 -20.36
C TYR A 185 -0.39 8.33 -19.96
N ARG A 186 -1.01 7.59 -19.02
CA ARG A 186 -2.35 7.96 -18.53
C ARG A 186 -2.32 9.29 -17.79
N ASP A 187 -1.31 9.56 -16.98
CA ASP A 187 -1.20 10.76 -16.17
C ASP A 187 -0.84 12.00 -17.00
N VAL A 188 0.10 11.92 -17.94
CA VAL A 188 0.51 13.03 -18.81
C VAL A 188 -0.43 13.21 -20.02
N LEU A 189 -0.64 12.15 -20.81
CA LEU A 189 -1.34 12.22 -22.09
C LEU A 189 -2.84 11.88 -21.99
N GLY A 190 -3.27 11.16 -20.94
CA GLY A 190 -4.68 10.79 -20.75
C GLY A 190 -5.07 9.48 -21.42
N ARG A 191 -4.12 8.73 -21.99
CA ARG A 191 -4.32 7.45 -22.69
C ARG A 191 -3.35 6.38 -22.19
N GLY A 192 -3.57 5.10 -22.53
CA GLY A 192 -2.55 4.06 -22.36
C GLY A 192 -1.35 4.28 -23.28
N ALA A 193 -0.22 3.66 -22.93
CA ALA A 193 0.94 3.68 -23.80
C ALA A 193 0.68 2.77 -25.03
N ASP A 194 1.01 3.28 -26.22
CA ASP A 194 0.96 2.50 -27.44
C ASP A 194 2.17 1.52 -27.50
N PRO A 195 2.15 0.50 -28.37
CA PRO A 195 3.22 -0.49 -28.42
C PRO A 195 4.61 0.11 -28.69
N ASP A 196 4.70 1.24 -29.39
CA ASP A 196 5.97 1.86 -29.76
C ASP A 196 6.52 2.69 -28.58
N GLY A 197 5.66 3.48 -27.95
CA GLY A 197 5.94 4.19 -26.69
C GLY A 197 6.35 3.25 -25.55
N LEU A 198 5.64 2.11 -25.40
CA LEU A 198 6.03 1.06 -24.46
C LEU A 198 7.44 0.55 -24.73
N ARG A 199 7.79 0.21 -25.99
CA ARG A 199 9.14 -0.28 -26.33
C ARG A 199 10.21 0.80 -26.07
N HIS A 200 9.96 2.03 -26.51
CA HIS A 200 10.87 3.18 -26.37
C HIS A 200 11.21 3.47 -24.90
N TYR A 201 10.20 3.65 -24.05
CA TYR A 201 10.45 3.97 -22.65
C TYR A 201 10.90 2.75 -21.83
N ARG A 202 10.51 1.53 -22.21
CA ARG A 202 11.04 0.31 -21.58
C ARG A 202 12.55 0.19 -21.84
N GLU A 203 13.03 0.51 -23.05
CA GLU A 203 14.46 0.55 -23.35
C GLU A 203 15.20 1.59 -22.48
N LYS A 204 14.70 2.83 -22.44
CA LYS A 204 15.23 3.91 -21.59
C LYS A 204 15.32 3.50 -20.10
N LEU A 205 14.24 2.95 -19.54
CA LEU A 205 14.18 2.53 -18.13
C LEU A 205 15.07 1.32 -17.81
N LEU A 206 15.16 0.33 -18.72
CA LEU A 206 15.88 -0.93 -18.46
C LEU A 206 17.37 -0.90 -18.83
N ARG A 207 17.75 -0.18 -19.89
CA ARG A 207 19.11 -0.24 -20.48
C ARG A 207 19.91 1.02 -20.21
N GLU A 208 19.29 2.18 -20.41
CA GLU A 208 19.92 3.49 -20.24
C GLU A 208 19.87 3.99 -18.78
N GLY A 209 19.07 3.36 -17.93
CA GLY A 209 18.98 3.69 -16.50
C GLY A 209 18.17 4.94 -16.20
N TRP A 210 17.25 5.33 -17.09
CA TRP A 210 16.33 6.44 -16.86
C TRP A 210 15.49 6.20 -15.59
N THR A 211 15.12 7.30 -14.93
CA THR A 211 14.14 7.29 -13.85
C THR A 211 12.75 7.58 -14.38
N GLU A 212 11.71 7.23 -13.62
CA GLU A 212 10.32 7.64 -13.90
C GLU A 212 10.20 9.17 -14.05
N ARG A 213 10.96 9.96 -13.26
CA ARG A 213 10.96 11.43 -13.37
C ARG A 213 11.43 11.90 -14.76
N LEU A 214 12.59 11.43 -15.21
CA LEU A 214 13.13 11.78 -16.54
C LEU A 214 12.20 11.34 -17.67
N MET A 215 11.54 10.18 -17.52
CA MET A 215 10.53 9.71 -18.45
C MET A 215 9.31 10.64 -18.52
N ILE A 216 8.78 11.08 -17.36
CA ILE A 216 7.63 12.00 -17.30
C ILE A 216 8.00 13.36 -17.91
N GLU A 217 9.19 13.88 -17.64
CA GLU A 217 9.69 15.15 -18.20
C GLU A 217 9.81 15.10 -19.73
N ASP A 218 10.41 14.04 -20.28
CA ASP A 218 10.51 13.78 -21.73
C ASP A 218 9.13 13.62 -22.37
N LEU A 219 8.20 12.95 -21.69
CA LEU A 219 6.82 12.76 -22.15
C LEU A 219 6.01 14.07 -22.13
N GLN A 220 6.14 14.90 -21.09
CA GLN A 220 5.54 16.24 -21.01
C GLN A 220 6.10 17.18 -22.08
N GLN A 221 7.37 17.01 -22.46
CA GLN A 221 7.99 17.77 -23.53
C GLN A 221 7.68 17.23 -24.94
N SER A 222 7.01 16.09 -25.08
CA SER A 222 6.65 15.51 -26.38
C SER A 222 5.73 16.41 -27.21
N ARG A 223 5.72 16.21 -28.54
CA ARG A 223 4.81 16.93 -29.44
C ARG A 223 3.34 16.66 -29.10
N GLU A 224 3.03 15.45 -28.67
CA GLU A 224 1.67 15.05 -28.28
C GLU A 224 1.22 15.80 -27.03
N ALA A 225 2.03 15.81 -25.96
CA ALA A 225 1.70 16.54 -24.74
C ALA A 225 1.50 18.04 -24.98
N ARG A 226 2.32 18.66 -25.83
CA ARG A 226 2.19 20.08 -26.22
C ARG A 226 0.96 20.37 -27.10
N ALA A 227 0.39 19.37 -27.77
CA ALA A 227 -0.80 19.50 -28.59
C ALA A 227 -2.12 19.33 -27.79
N ILE A 228 -2.04 18.95 -26.51
CA ILE A 228 -3.23 18.80 -25.66
C ILE A 228 -3.83 20.18 -25.37
N ASN A 229 -5.10 20.36 -25.73
CA ASN A 229 -5.88 21.50 -25.26
C ASN A 229 -6.12 21.36 -23.74
N PRO A 230 -5.61 22.27 -22.89
CA PRO A 230 -5.77 22.17 -21.43
C PRO A 230 -7.23 22.17 -21.00
N ASP A 231 -8.09 22.95 -21.66
CA ASP A 231 -9.49 23.11 -21.27
C ASP A 231 -10.28 21.82 -21.49
N GLU A 232 -10.08 21.17 -22.63
CA GLU A 232 -10.71 19.87 -22.94
C GLU A 232 -10.17 18.75 -22.03
N ALA A 233 -8.89 18.81 -21.66
CA ALA A 233 -8.31 17.87 -20.70
C ALA A 233 -8.88 18.06 -19.28
N ILE A 234 -9.08 19.30 -18.84
CA ILE A 234 -9.75 19.62 -17.55
C ILE A 234 -11.23 19.22 -17.61
N ALA A 235 -11.95 19.56 -18.68
CA ALA A 235 -13.36 19.21 -18.85
C ALA A 235 -13.58 17.68 -18.83
N ARG A 236 -12.72 16.92 -19.53
CA ARG A 236 -12.70 15.46 -19.44
C ARG A 236 -12.43 14.96 -18.02
N ALA A 237 -11.47 15.55 -17.30
CA ALA A 237 -11.19 15.18 -15.90
C ALA A 237 -12.40 15.39 -14.98
N TYR A 238 -13.15 16.49 -15.16
CA TYR A 238 -14.41 16.74 -14.46
C TYR A 238 -15.49 15.72 -14.81
N ARG A 239 -15.69 15.40 -16.10
CA ARG A 239 -16.64 14.37 -16.52
C ARG A 239 -16.29 12.98 -15.99
N GLU A 240 -15.01 12.60 -16.03
CA GLU A 240 -14.52 11.30 -15.54
C GLU A 240 -14.65 11.12 -14.02
N VAL A 241 -14.46 12.19 -13.24
CA VAL A 241 -14.38 12.12 -11.77
C VAL A 241 -15.68 12.55 -11.07
N LEU A 242 -16.34 13.59 -11.59
CA LEU A 242 -17.52 14.22 -10.98
C LEU A 242 -18.82 14.01 -11.78
N GLY A 243 -18.73 13.54 -13.03
CA GLY A 243 -19.91 13.32 -13.88
C GLY A 243 -20.57 14.60 -14.41
N ARG A 244 -19.87 15.75 -14.36
CA ARG A 244 -20.35 17.05 -14.84
C ARG A 244 -19.27 17.82 -15.61
N GLU A 245 -19.64 18.95 -16.19
CA GLU A 245 -18.69 19.95 -16.71
C GLU A 245 -18.10 20.82 -15.58
N PRO A 246 -16.89 21.39 -15.77
CA PRO A 246 -16.34 22.37 -14.86
C PRO A 246 -17.13 23.69 -14.95
N ASP A 247 -17.37 24.30 -13.80
CA ASP A 247 -17.79 25.69 -13.71
C ASP A 247 -16.61 26.64 -14.05
N PRO A 248 -16.87 27.93 -14.35
CA PRO A 248 -15.81 28.86 -14.75
C PRO A 248 -14.68 29.02 -13.72
N ASN A 249 -14.99 28.89 -12.42
CA ASN A 249 -14.00 29.01 -11.35
C ASN A 249 -13.12 27.76 -11.26
N GLY A 250 -13.72 26.57 -11.32
CA GLY A 250 -13.02 25.29 -11.38
C GLY A 250 -12.11 25.17 -12.60
N LEU A 251 -12.62 25.54 -13.79
CA LEU A 251 -11.81 25.57 -15.01
C LEU A 251 -10.62 26.55 -14.88
N ASN A 252 -10.85 27.75 -14.36
CA ASN A 252 -9.77 28.72 -14.14
C ASN A 252 -8.75 28.27 -13.08
N HIS A 253 -9.19 27.58 -12.02
CA HIS A 253 -8.30 26.99 -11.03
C HIS A 253 -7.35 25.98 -11.68
N TYR A 254 -7.87 24.96 -12.35
CA TYR A 254 -7.01 23.92 -12.94
C TYR A 254 -6.20 24.40 -14.15
N ARG A 255 -6.62 25.44 -14.89
CA ARG A 255 -5.75 26.15 -15.86
C ARG A 255 -4.50 26.72 -15.20
N GLN A 256 -4.61 27.28 -14.00
CA GLN A 256 -3.43 27.80 -13.27
C GLN A 256 -2.52 26.67 -12.80
N GLN A 257 -3.07 25.54 -12.38
CA GLN A 257 -2.28 24.37 -12.00
C GLN A 257 -1.57 23.74 -13.22
N TRP A 258 -2.25 23.65 -14.37
CA TRP A 258 -1.65 23.22 -15.65
C TRP A 258 -0.43 24.07 -16.04
N ARG A 259 -0.53 25.40 -15.88
CA ARG A 259 0.59 26.33 -16.12
C ARG A 259 1.78 26.12 -15.18
N LYS A 260 1.59 25.48 -14.03
CA LYS A 260 2.64 25.04 -13.08
C LYS A 260 3.15 23.61 -13.38
N GLY A 261 2.84 23.05 -14.55
CA GLY A 261 3.29 21.72 -14.96
C GLY A 261 2.44 20.55 -14.44
N TRP A 262 1.26 20.79 -13.86
CA TRP A 262 0.39 19.70 -13.41
C TRP A 262 -0.09 18.84 -14.59
N THR A 263 0.07 17.53 -14.42
CA THR A 263 -0.43 16.49 -15.32
C THR A 263 -1.95 16.29 -15.18
N GLN A 264 -2.59 15.68 -16.19
CA GLN A 264 -3.99 15.25 -16.10
C GLN A 264 -4.23 14.27 -14.95
N GLY A 265 -3.22 13.44 -14.63
CA GLY A 265 -3.20 12.54 -13.49
C GLY A 265 -3.39 13.28 -12.16
N GLN A 266 -2.58 14.32 -11.92
CA GLN A 266 -2.66 15.17 -10.73
C GLN A 266 -4.03 15.87 -10.65
N ILE A 267 -4.50 16.48 -11.74
CA ILE A 267 -5.82 17.16 -11.78
C ILE A 267 -6.96 16.20 -11.41
N ARG A 268 -7.00 14.99 -11.99
CA ARG A 268 -8.03 13.99 -11.64
C ARG A 268 -7.92 13.49 -10.21
N GLU A 269 -6.70 13.33 -9.68
CA GLU A 269 -6.52 12.89 -8.31
C GLU A 269 -6.94 13.95 -7.30
N ASP A 270 -6.63 15.22 -7.57
CA ASP A 270 -7.07 16.36 -6.79
C ASP A 270 -8.61 16.47 -6.77
N LEU A 271 -9.24 16.35 -7.95
CA LEU A 271 -10.70 16.27 -8.07
C LEU A 271 -11.28 15.11 -7.25
N ARG A 272 -10.71 13.89 -7.30
CA ARG A 272 -11.18 12.74 -6.50
C ARG A 272 -11.07 12.99 -5.00
N ARG A 273 -10.03 13.72 -4.58
CA ARG A 273 -9.75 14.04 -3.17
C ARG A 273 -10.58 15.20 -2.63
N SER A 274 -11.13 16.05 -3.50
CA SER A 274 -12.07 17.11 -3.11
C SER A 274 -13.30 16.55 -2.36
N SER A 275 -14.03 17.42 -1.67
CA SER A 275 -15.31 17.04 -1.06
C SER A 275 -16.30 16.51 -2.09
N GLU A 276 -16.34 17.16 -3.26
CA GLU A 276 -17.22 16.82 -4.37
C GLU A 276 -16.84 15.47 -5.01
N GLY A 277 -15.56 15.18 -5.19
CA GLY A 277 -15.09 13.89 -5.71
C GLY A 277 -15.37 12.73 -4.76
N ARG A 278 -15.20 12.95 -3.46
CA ARG A 278 -15.62 11.99 -2.43
C ARG A 278 -17.12 11.72 -2.52
N GLU A 279 -17.94 12.77 -2.63
CA GLU A 279 -19.39 12.65 -2.79
C GLU A 279 -19.80 11.92 -4.08
N ALA A 280 -19.25 12.32 -5.23
CA ALA A 280 -19.49 11.68 -6.52
C ALA A 280 -19.12 10.18 -6.52
N SER A 281 -18.11 9.79 -5.71
CA SER A 281 -17.68 8.40 -5.57
C SER A 281 -18.63 7.50 -4.77
N ILE A 282 -19.55 8.05 -3.95
CA ILE A 282 -20.39 7.27 -3.03
C ILE A 282 -21.27 6.28 -3.80
N ARG A 283 -22.07 6.78 -4.75
CA ARG A 283 -23.01 5.96 -5.52
C ARG A 283 -22.34 4.83 -6.34
N PRO A 284 -21.30 5.08 -7.17
CA PRO A 284 -20.63 4.01 -7.89
C PRO A 284 -19.90 3.03 -6.96
N THR A 285 -19.42 3.48 -5.79
CA THR A 285 -18.81 2.58 -4.78
C THR A 285 -19.85 1.63 -4.20
N ILE A 286 -21.02 2.13 -3.76
CA ILE A 286 -22.10 1.28 -3.23
C ILE A 286 -22.56 0.25 -4.26
N ALA A 287 -22.88 0.68 -5.49
CA ALA A 287 -23.34 -0.22 -6.54
C ALA A 287 -22.28 -1.29 -6.90
N ARG A 288 -21.00 -0.90 -6.96
CA ARG A 288 -19.91 -1.85 -7.23
C ARG A 288 -19.75 -2.88 -6.11
N VAL A 289 -19.73 -2.47 -4.84
CA VAL A 289 -19.56 -3.41 -3.72
C VAL A 289 -20.73 -4.39 -3.61
N TYR A 290 -21.97 -3.93 -3.86
CA TYR A 290 -23.14 -4.82 -3.94
C TYR A 290 -22.98 -5.89 -5.02
N ARG A 291 -22.57 -5.50 -6.24
CA ARG A 291 -22.33 -6.48 -7.32
C ARG A 291 -21.19 -7.44 -7.01
N GLU A 292 -20.08 -6.95 -6.46
CA GLU A 292 -18.92 -7.78 -6.11
C GLU A 292 -19.22 -8.81 -5.00
N LEU A 293 -20.02 -8.43 -3.99
CA LEU A 293 -20.25 -9.26 -2.80
C LEU A 293 -21.55 -10.08 -2.84
N LEU A 294 -22.61 -9.53 -3.42
CA LEU A 294 -23.96 -10.13 -3.43
C LEU A 294 -24.40 -10.57 -4.83
N GLY A 295 -23.69 -10.18 -5.89
CA GLY A 295 -24.03 -10.54 -7.27
C GLY A 295 -25.29 -9.84 -7.82
N ARG A 296 -25.77 -8.79 -7.15
CA ARG A 296 -26.94 -8.00 -7.54
C ARG A 296 -26.67 -6.49 -7.48
N GLU A 297 -27.55 -5.71 -8.10
CA GLU A 297 -27.58 -4.27 -7.90
C GLU A 297 -28.12 -3.89 -6.50
N VAL A 298 -27.75 -2.70 -6.04
CA VAL A 298 -28.23 -2.12 -4.79
C VAL A 298 -29.70 -1.68 -4.91
N ASP A 299 -30.52 -2.03 -3.93
CA ASP A 299 -31.91 -1.58 -3.82
C ASP A 299 -32.01 -0.18 -3.17
N PRO A 300 -33.12 0.57 -3.36
CA PRO A 300 -33.23 1.95 -2.87
C PRO A 300 -33.04 2.11 -1.35
N GLY A 301 -33.46 1.12 -0.56
CA GLY A 301 -33.32 1.15 0.91
C GLY A 301 -31.88 0.91 1.35
N GLY A 302 -31.22 -0.08 0.77
CA GLY A 302 -29.79 -0.35 0.96
C GLY A 302 -28.92 0.83 0.52
N TYR A 303 -29.26 1.46 -0.62
CA TYR A 303 -28.57 2.65 -1.12
C TYR A 303 -28.66 3.80 -0.12
N ALA A 304 -29.88 4.20 0.27
CA ALA A 304 -30.09 5.33 1.19
C ALA A 304 -29.41 5.11 2.55
N THR A 305 -29.41 3.86 3.05
CA THR A 305 -28.73 3.49 4.30
C THR A 305 -27.22 3.71 4.23
N TYR A 306 -26.58 3.19 3.20
CA TYR A 306 -25.12 3.29 3.06
C TYR A 306 -24.64 4.66 2.58
N GLU A 307 -25.41 5.36 1.73
CA GLU A 307 -25.13 6.75 1.37
C GLU A 307 -25.10 7.63 2.62
N LYS A 308 -26.11 7.51 3.50
CA LYS A 308 -26.15 8.27 4.76
C LYS A 308 -24.91 8.01 5.63
N LEU A 309 -24.49 6.75 5.75
CA LEU A 309 -23.29 6.38 6.53
C LEU A 309 -21.99 6.92 5.90
N MET A 310 -21.84 6.87 4.58
CA MET A 310 -20.68 7.43 3.88
C MET A 310 -20.62 8.96 3.99
N ARG A 311 -21.78 9.65 3.94
CA ARG A 311 -21.89 11.11 4.09
C ARG A 311 -21.69 11.59 5.52
N GLU A 312 -22.44 11.06 6.48
CA GLU A 312 -22.50 11.58 7.86
C GLU A 312 -21.45 10.98 8.80
N LYS A 313 -21.06 9.71 8.58
CA LYS A 313 -20.07 9.00 9.40
C LYS A 313 -18.71 8.88 8.71
N GLY A 314 -18.59 9.40 7.49
CA GLY A 314 -17.35 9.34 6.70
C GLY A 314 -16.86 7.92 6.46
N TRP A 315 -17.77 6.95 6.32
CA TRP A 315 -17.42 5.55 5.98
C TRP A 315 -16.73 5.46 4.63
N GLY A 316 -15.68 4.65 4.54
CA GLY A 316 -15.04 4.29 3.27
C GLY A 316 -15.60 3.01 2.66
N GLU A 317 -15.02 2.59 1.55
CA GLU A 317 -15.38 1.32 0.89
C GLU A 317 -15.18 0.12 1.82
N ARG A 318 -14.17 0.15 2.69
CA ARG A 318 -13.87 -0.94 3.63
C ARG A 318 -14.98 -1.15 4.65
N GLU A 319 -15.44 -0.08 5.31
CA GLU A 319 -16.50 -0.17 6.31
C GLU A 319 -17.83 -0.63 5.67
N LEU A 320 -18.11 -0.16 4.45
CA LEU A 320 -19.22 -0.65 3.62
C LEU A 320 -19.11 -2.15 3.31
N ARG A 321 -17.95 -2.62 2.82
CA ARG A 321 -17.70 -4.05 2.54
C ARG A 321 -17.90 -4.90 3.80
N GLN A 322 -17.36 -4.48 4.94
CA GLN A 322 -17.51 -5.18 6.21
C GLN A 322 -18.98 -5.27 6.65
N ALA A 323 -19.73 -4.18 6.56
CA ALA A 323 -21.15 -4.16 6.92
C ALA A 323 -21.99 -5.10 6.03
N ILE A 324 -21.71 -5.15 4.72
CA ILE A 324 -22.39 -6.06 3.79
C ILE A 324 -22.01 -7.53 4.07
N MET A 325 -20.73 -7.82 4.34
CA MET A 325 -20.27 -9.17 4.67
C MET A 325 -20.85 -9.72 6.00
N ALA A 326 -21.11 -8.85 6.99
CA ALA A 326 -21.72 -9.24 8.26
C ALA A 326 -23.23 -9.55 8.14
N GLY A 327 -23.89 -9.00 7.12
CA GLY A 327 -25.33 -9.11 6.89
C GLY A 327 -25.82 -10.54 6.64
N ASP A 328 -27.10 -10.79 6.95
CA ASP A 328 -27.74 -12.11 6.73
C ASP A 328 -27.73 -12.52 5.26
N GLU A 329 -27.81 -11.57 4.34
CA GLU A 329 -27.83 -11.84 2.91
C GLU A 329 -26.52 -12.48 2.43
N TYR A 330 -25.37 -11.89 2.79
CA TYR A 330 -24.05 -12.44 2.44
C TYR A 330 -23.82 -13.81 3.11
N ARG A 331 -24.24 -13.98 4.38
CA ARG A 331 -24.18 -15.27 5.07
C ARG A 331 -25.02 -16.35 4.38
N LYS A 332 -26.24 -16.04 3.94
CA LYS A 332 -27.10 -16.96 3.17
C LYS A 332 -26.51 -17.31 1.79
N LEU A 333 -25.83 -16.35 1.14
CA LEU A 333 -25.18 -16.57 -0.16
C LEU A 333 -23.92 -17.44 -0.03
N ARG A 334 -23.13 -17.28 1.04
CA ARG A 334 -21.96 -18.11 1.35
C ARG A 334 -22.33 -19.52 1.80
N GLY A 335 -23.41 -19.71 2.57
CA GLY A 335 -23.89 -21.03 3.02
C GLY A 335 -24.61 -21.87 1.95
N ARG A 336 -24.69 -21.38 0.71
CA ARG A 336 -25.31 -22.06 -0.46
C ARG A 336 -24.27 -22.54 -1.50
N ARG A 337 -22.98 -22.45 -1.18
CA ARG A 337 -21.85 -22.87 -2.03
C ARG A 337 -20.97 -23.87 -1.30
#